data_AF-A0A1H7IZK4-F1
#
_entry.id   AF-A0A1H7IZK4-F1
#
_cell.length_a   1.000
_cell.length_b   1.000
_cell.length_c   1.000
_cell.angle_alpha   90.00
_cell.angle_beta   90.00
_cell.angle_gamma   90.00
#
_symmetry.space_group_name_H-M   'P 1'
#
loop_
_entity.id
_entity.type
_entity.pdbx_description
1 polymer ?
#
loop_
_entity_poly.entity_id
_entity_poly.type
_entity_poly.pdbx_seq_one_letter_code
_entity_poly.pdbx_strand_id
1 'polypeptide(L)' 'MDYFSFLQWPAMVVTILSVWLLTFPSKPARHGGFFLSLIGNMLWIIWGWHAEAFGLLSLQFALAGLNVRGISKTE' A
#
# COMPACT_ATOMS: atom_id res chain seq x y z
N MET A 1 6.32 24.86 -2.90
CA MET A 1 5.87 23.69 -3.68
C MET A 1 5.21 22.74 -2.71
N ASP A 2 3.97 22.36 -2.97
CA ASP A 2 3.26 21.41 -2.11
C ASP A 2 3.76 19.98 -2.42
N TYR A 3 4.85 19.60 -1.77
CA TYR A 3 5.48 18.29 -1.98
C TYR A 3 4.53 17.12 -1.68
N PHE A 4 3.53 17.33 -0.82
CA PHE A 4 2.52 16.31 -0.51
C PHE A 4 1.63 16.01 -1.70
N SER A 5 1.30 16.99 -2.56
CA SER A 5 0.52 16.77 -3.78
C SER A 5 1.17 15.78 -4.76
N PHE A 6 2.51 15.64 -4.73
CA PHE A 6 3.23 14.68 -5.58
C PHE A 6 3.27 13.26 -5.02
N LEU A 7 2.95 13.05 -3.73
CA LEU A 7 3.08 11.76 -3.05
C LEU A 7 2.15 10.67 -3.62
N GLN A 8 1.08 11.06 -4.30
CA GLN A 8 0.19 10.13 -5.02
C GLN A 8 0.94 9.28 -6.06
N TRP A 9 1.94 9.86 -6.75
CA TRP A 9 2.68 9.16 -7.80
C TRP A 9 3.55 8.02 -7.26
N PRO A 10 4.43 8.22 -6.26
CA PRO A 10 5.15 7.11 -5.65
C PRO A 10 4.20 6.13 -4.94
N ALA A 11 3.09 6.60 -4.36
CA ALA A 11 2.07 5.70 -3.79
C ALA A 11 1.53 4.72 -4.85
N MET A 12 1.17 5.22 -6.04
CA MET A 12 0.72 4.39 -7.16
C MET A 12 1.78 3.38 -7.59
N VAL A 13 3.02 3.83 -7.79
CA VAL A 13 4.13 2.95 -8.23
C VAL A 13 4.34 1.81 -7.23
N VAL A 14 4.40 2.13 -5.93
CA VAL A 14 4.58 1.12 -4.88
C VAL A 14 3.41 0.15 -4.83
N THR A 15 2.16 0.63 -4.95
CA THR A 15 0.98 -0.25 -5.00
C THR A 15 0.99 -1.18 -6.22
N ILE A 16 1.37 -0.68 -7.40
CA ILE A 16 1.48 -1.49 -8.62
C ILE A 16 2.55 -2.57 -8.45
N LEU A 17 3.74 -2.22 -7.94
CA LEU A 17 4.83 -3.16 -7.70
C LEU A 17 4.43 -4.24 -6.67
N SER A 18 3.72 -3.83 -5.62
CA SER A 18 3.15 -4.73 -4.63
C SER A 18 2.25 -5.79 -5.27
N VAL A 19 1.25 -5.35 -6.05
CA VAL A 19 0.31 -6.27 -6.72
C VAL A 19 1.04 -7.15 -7.71
N TRP A 20 1.99 -6.60 -8.47
CA TRP A 20 2.81 -7.38 -9.40
C TRP A 20 3.59 -8.49 -8.70
N LEU A 21 4.23 -8.19 -7.56
CA LEU A 21 4.95 -9.19 -6.77
C LEU A 21 4.05 -10.30 -6.22
N LEU A 22 2.80 -9.97 -5.88
CA LEU A 22 1.81 -10.96 -5.42
C LEU A 22 1.39 -11.94 -6.53
N THR A 23 1.60 -11.62 -7.81
CA THR A 23 1.29 -12.53 -8.93
C THR A 23 2.29 -13.67 -9.09
N PHE A 24 3.49 -13.57 -8.50
CA PHE A 24 4.50 -14.62 -8.61
C PHE A 24 4.22 -15.80 -7.66
N PRO A 25 4.53 -17.04 -8.05
CA PRO A 25 4.29 -18.23 -7.24
C PRO A 25 5.25 -18.35 -6.04
N SER A 26 6.40 -17.67 -6.07
CA SER A 26 7.43 -17.80 -5.03
C SER A 26 6.97 -17.15 -3.71
N LYS A 27 7.18 -17.86 -2.59
CA LYS A 27 6.96 -17.31 -1.23
C LYS A 27 7.69 -15.95 -1.00
N PRO A 28 8.98 -15.78 -1.35
CA PRO A 28 9.66 -14.50 -1.11
C PRO A 28 9.09 -13.33 -1.92
N ALA A 29 8.65 -13.54 -3.17
CA ALA A 29 8.03 -12.49 -3.96
C ALA A 29 6.70 -12.05 -3.34
N ARG A 30 5.86 -12.99 -2.90
CA ARG A 30 4.59 -12.67 -2.22
C ARG A 30 4.80 -11.91 -0.92
N HIS A 31 5.80 -12.29 -0.11
CA HIS A 31 6.14 -11.56 1.11
C HIS A 31 6.59 -10.12 0.79
N GLY A 32 7.44 -9.94 -0.22
CA GLY A 32 7.82 -8.61 -0.72
C GLY A 32 6.62 -7.79 -1.23
N GLY A 33 5.66 -8.44 -1.89
CA GLY A 33 4.41 -7.84 -2.32
C GLY A 33 3.58 -7.32 -1.14
N PHE A 34 3.34 -8.15 -0.12
CA PHE A 34 2.62 -7.70 1.08
C PHE A 34 3.31 -6.54 1.79
N PHE A 35 4.65 -6.59 1.92
CA PHE A 35 5.43 -5.50 2.52
C PHE A 35 5.29 -4.20 1.73
N LEU A 36 5.41 -4.25 0.40
CA LEU A 36 5.21 -3.09 -0.45
C LEU A 36 3.77 -2.57 -0.40
N SER A 37 2.77 -3.44 -0.24
CA SER A 37 1.39 -2.99 -0.05
C SER A 37 1.25 -2.13 1.21
N LEU A 38 1.93 -2.47 2.31
CA LEU A 38 1.90 -1.68 3.53
C LEU A 38 2.55 -0.31 3.33
N ILE A 39 3.68 -0.26 2.63
CA ILE A 39 4.33 1.02 2.27
C ILE A 39 3.41 1.86 1.39
N GLY A 40 2.78 1.26 0.39
CA GLY A 40 1.81 1.94 -0.49
C GLY A 40 0.63 2.52 0.30
N ASN A 41 0.07 1.76 1.23
CA ASN A 41 -1.03 2.22 2.09
C ASN A 41 -0.59 3.40 2.98
N MET A 42 0.63 3.35 3.54
CA MET A 42 1.18 4.47 4.32
C MET A 42 1.31 5.75 3.48
N LEU A 43 1.82 5.64 2.25
CA LEU A 43 1.93 6.78 1.34
C LEU A 43 0.56 7.38 1.02
N TRP A 44 -0.44 6.54 0.75
CA TRP A 44 -1.82 6.98 0.52
C TRP A 44 -2.49 7.58 1.76
N ILE A 45 -2.16 7.10 2.97
CA ILE A 45 -2.64 7.69 4.23
C ILE A 45 -2.09 9.11 4.38
N ILE A 46 -0.79 9.31 4.18
CA ILE A 46 -0.14 10.63 4.28
C ILE A 46 -0.72 11.59 3.24
N TRP A 47 -0.86 11.13 2.00
CA TRP A 47 -1.46 11.94 0.92
C TRP A 47 -2.94 12.24 1.19
N GLY A 48 -3.72 11.23 1.57
CA GLY A 48 -5.17 11.36 1.78
C GLY A 48 -5.52 12.24 2.99
N TRP A 49 -4.66 12.27 4.00
CA TRP A 49 -4.79 13.22 5.11
C TRP A 49 -4.63 14.67 4.63
N HIS A 50 -3.62 14.93 3.78
CA HIS A 50 -3.37 16.25 3.22
C HIS A 50 -4.44 16.71 2.23
N ALA A 51 -4.96 15.78 1.42
CA ALA A 51 -5.99 16.05 0.42
C ALA A 51 -7.43 15.98 0.99
N GLU A 52 -7.60 15.84 2.31
CA GLU A 52 -8.91 15.65 2.99
C GLU A 52 -9.76 14.50 2.37
N ALA A 53 -9.09 13.50 1.80
CA ALA A 53 -9.71 12.38 1.11
C ALA A 53 -10.07 11.25 2.10
N PHE A 54 -11.01 11.52 3.02
CA PHE A 54 -11.35 10.61 4.12
C PHE A 54 -11.85 9.22 3.68
N GLY A 55 -12.52 9.13 2.54
CA GLY A 55 -12.94 7.83 1.97
C GLY A 55 -11.75 6.97 1.56
N LEU A 56 -10.76 7.57 0.90
CA LEU A 56 -9.51 6.90 0.54
C LEU A 56 -8.73 6.52 1.80
N LEU A 57 -8.60 7.45 2.76
CA LEU A 57 -7.91 7.22 4.02
C LEU A 57 -8.47 6.01 4.78
N SER A 58 -9.80 5.91 4.89
CA SER A 58 -10.50 4.82 5.55
C SER A 58 -10.26 3.48 4.85
N LEU A 59 -10.28 3.48 3.51
CA LEU A 59 -9.96 2.30 2.70
C LEU A 59 -8.53 1.82 2.97
N GLN A 60 -7.56 2.74 3.08
CA GLN A 60 -6.17 2.35 3.34
C GLN A 60 -5.97 1.70 4.70
N PHE A 61 -6.68 2.15 5.74
CA PHE A 61 -6.65 1.48 7.04
C PHE A 61 -7.24 0.07 6.97
N ALA A 62 -8.35 -0.12 6.26
CA ALA A 62 -8.94 -1.44 6.06
C ALA A 62 -7.97 -2.37 5.30
N LEU A 63 -7.36 -1.89 4.22
CA LEU A 63 -6.39 -2.65 3.43
C LEU A 63 -5.11 -2.97 4.21
N ALA A 64 -4.63 -2.05 5.05
CA ALA A 64 -3.48 -2.32 5.92
C ALA A 64 -3.77 -3.47 6.88
N GLY A 65 -4.95 -3.47 7.52
CA GLY A 65 -5.39 -4.58 8.37
C GLY A 65 -5.50 -5.92 7.64
N LEU A 66 -6.05 -5.93 6.42
CA LEU A 66 -6.14 -7.13 5.59
C LEU A 66 -4.75 -7.64 5.17
N ASN A 67 -3.83 -6.76 4.79
CA ASN A 67 -2.46 -7.14 4.41
C ASN A 67 -1.66 -7.71 5.59
N VAL A 68 -1.77 -7.11 6.79
CA VAL A 68 -1.14 -7.66 8.00
C VAL A 68 -1.65 -9.08 8.27
N ARG A 69 -2.97 -9.29 8.19
CA ARG A 69 -3.56 -10.63 8.34
C ARG A 69 -3.14 -11.59 7.22
N GLY A 70 -2.94 -11.10 6.01
CA GLY A 70 -2.43 -11.86 4.85
C GLY A 70 -1.00 -12.36 5.05
N ILE A 71 -0.13 -11.53 5.64
CA ILE A 71 1.25 -11.90 5.98
C ILE A 71 1.24 -13.05 6.99
N SER A 72 0.48 -12.93 8.08
CA SER A 72 0.40 -13.98 9.12
C SER A 72 -0.18 -15.32 8.64
N LYS A 73 -0.87 -15.35 7.50
CA LYS A 73 -1.42 -16.57 6.89
C LYS A 73 -0.57 -17.14 5.76
N THR A 74 0.40 -16.38 5.26
CA THR A 74 1.26 -16.80 4.12
C THR A 74 2.52 -17.53 4.59
N GLU A 75 2.83 -17.47 5.88
CA GLU A 75 3.71 -18.41 6.58
C GLU A 75 3.05 -19.78 6.71
#